data_AF-A0A0Q9PJI5-F1
#
_entry.id   AF-A0A0Q9PJI5-F1
#
_cell.length_a   1.000
_cell.length_b   1.000
_cell.length_c   1.000
_cell.angle_alpha   90.00
_cell.angle_beta   90.00
_cell.angle_gamma   90.00
#
_symmetry.space_group_name_H-M   'P 1'
#
loop_
_entity.id
_entity.type
_entity.pdbx_description
1 polymer ?
#
loop_
_entity_poly.entity_id
_entity_poly.type
_entity_poly.pdbx_seq_one_letter_code
_entity_poly.pdbx_strand_id
1 'polypeptide(L)'
;MTLQPVLALAWNPAVGIPLLIVGVIVLALIWLFGQPKKEQGRRRVVSDQHAGERREPTLGEPGDEPVAGDPFMGGAQPQQGELEIGLREELERLGATLSGERAKTSMPIAPKAKPRQQPKLADHVASIIDALRAPSSSEPAPQDVSPVAEETPAPAAATAASAPQRSDLGRRPPQLPVERIVTLFVVARDGGRFHGPDLVVATEKAGLEFGDMGIYHRLVDGKRELGPIFSVANMLKPGNFDLARLDALRTPGVSFFMTLPAPLPALDAWDAMLPTAQRLAELLDGQVLDEERNALGRQRIAHIRDQLRGWDRDHEGKEIIFGR
;
A
#
# COMPACT_ATOMS: atom_id res chain seq x y z
N MET A 1 -76.62 -4.51 18.15
CA MET A 1 -76.07 -5.69 17.47
C MET A 1 -74.76 -5.29 16.78
N THR A 2 -73.65 -5.82 17.32
CA THR A 2 -72.35 -6.11 16.69
C THR A 2 -71.72 -5.07 15.74
N LEU A 3 -70.72 -4.34 16.27
CA LEU A 3 -69.60 -3.80 15.50
C LEU A 3 -68.64 -4.96 15.16
N GLN A 4 -68.32 -5.17 13.89
CA GLN A 4 -67.15 -5.93 13.46
C GLN A 4 -66.19 -5.00 12.72
N PRO A 5 -64.90 -4.90 13.10
CA PRO A 5 -63.87 -4.48 12.19
C PRO A 5 -63.31 -5.72 11.50
N VAL A 6 -63.74 -5.97 10.27
CA VAL A 6 -63.01 -6.88 9.39
C VAL A 6 -61.79 -6.10 8.92
N LEU A 7 -60.65 -6.28 9.59
CA LEU A 7 -59.34 -5.92 9.07
C LEU A 7 -59.07 -6.79 7.84
N ALA A 8 -59.66 -6.41 6.71
CA ALA A 8 -59.25 -6.89 5.41
C ALA A 8 -57.86 -6.29 5.14
N LEU A 9 -56.82 -6.99 5.60
CA LEU A 9 -55.44 -6.71 5.24
C LEU A 9 -55.33 -6.98 3.73
N ALA A 10 -55.52 -5.92 2.94
CA ALA A 10 -55.35 -5.95 1.50
C ALA A 10 -53.87 -6.20 1.20
N TRP A 11 -53.48 -7.47 1.14
CA TRP A 11 -52.14 -7.89 0.77
C TRP A 11 -51.91 -7.52 -0.68
N ASN A 12 -51.03 -6.54 -0.93
CA ASN A 12 -50.60 -6.22 -2.28
C ASN A 12 -49.50 -7.22 -2.68
N PRO A 13 -49.76 -8.15 -3.62
CA PRO A 13 -48.75 -9.12 -4.05
C PRO A 13 -47.52 -8.42 -4.64
N ALA A 14 -47.68 -7.24 -5.23
CA ALA A 14 -46.56 -6.46 -5.78
C ALA A 14 -45.60 -5.93 -4.70
N VAL A 15 -46.03 -5.83 -3.44
CA VAL A 15 -45.19 -5.40 -2.31
C VAL A 15 -44.78 -6.60 -1.44
N GLY A 16 -45.67 -7.57 -1.26
CA GLY A 16 -45.40 -8.76 -0.47
C GLY A 16 -44.35 -9.69 -1.09
N ILE A 17 -44.37 -9.87 -2.41
CA ILE A 17 -43.40 -10.72 -3.13
C ILE A 17 -41.97 -10.19 -3.01
N PRO A 18 -41.66 -8.91 -3.30
CA PRO A 18 -40.30 -8.40 -3.13
C PRO A 18 -39.85 -8.43 -1.67
N LEU A 19 -40.74 -8.18 -0.70
CA LEU A 19 -40.40 -8.27 0.73
C LEU A 19 -40.02 -9.71 1.12
N LEU A 20 -40.72 -10.72 0.59
CA LEU A 20 -40.42 -12.13 0.81
C LEU A 20 -39.06 -12.49 0.19
N ILE A 21 -38.78 -12.02 -1.02
CA ILE A 21 -37.49 -12.24 -1.71
C ILE A 21 -36.34 -11.65 -0.88
N VAL A 22 -36.49 -10.41 -0.40
CA VAL A 22 -35.50 -9.78 0.49
C VAL A 22 -35.30 -10.59 1.77
N GLY A 23 -36.38 -11.08 2.38
CA GLY A 23 -36.32 -11.95 3.56
C GLY A 23 -35.55 -13.24 3.32
N VAL A 24 -35.78 -13.91 2.18
CA VAL A 24 -35.07 -15.14 1.80
C VAL A 24 -33.59 -14.86 1.53
N ILE A 25 -33.27 -13.74 0.89
CA ILE A 25 -31.87 -13.33 0.65
C ILE A 25 -31.15 -13.09 1.98
N VAL A 26 -31.78 -12.39 2.93
CA VAL A 26 -31.20 -12.17 4.26
C VAL A 26 -31.01 -13.49 5.01
N LEU A 27 -31.97 -14.41 4.94
CA LEU A 27 -31.86 -15.73 5.57
C LEU A 27 -30.74 -16.58 4.94
N ALA A 28 -30.59 -16.52 3.61
CA ALA A 28 -29.51 -17.19 2.89
C ALA A 28 -28.14 -16.61 3.25
N LEU A 29 -28.03 -15.29 3.41
CA LEU A 29 -26.80 -14.63 3.85
C LEU A 29 -26.44 -15.00 5.30
N ILE A 30 -27.42 -15.08 6.20
CA ILE A 30 -27.19 -15.55 7.58
C ILE A 30 -26.76 -17.01 7.58
N TRP A 31 -27.33 -17.86 6.73
CA TRP A 31 -26.90 -19.25 6.63
C TRP A 31 -25.49 -19.40 6.03
N LEU A 32 -25.17 -18.59 5.01
CA LEU A 32 -23.87 -18.59 4.32
C LEU A 32 -22.74 -18.03 5.19
N PHE A 33 -23.00 -16.95 5.93
CA PHE A 33 -22.00 -16.29 6.78
C PHE A 33 -22.07 -16.67 8.26
N GLY A 34 -23.15 -17.34 8.70
CA GLY A 34 -23.34 -17.81 10.06
C GLY A 34 -22.81 -19.22 10.32
N GLN A 35 -22.18 -19.87 9.34
CA GLN A 35 -21.48 -21.13 9.60
C GLN A 35 -20.28 -20.86 10.52
N PRO A 36 -20.27 -21.41 11.76
CA PRO A 36 -19.13 -21.27 12.65
C PRO A 36 -17.92 -21.93 12.01
N LYS A 37 -16.90 -21.12 11.71
CA LYS A 37 -15.62 -21.56 11.17
C LYS A 37 -15.00 -22.48 12.23
N LYS A 38 -15.13 -23.80 12.01
CA LYS A 38 -14.60 -24.82 12.91
C LYS A 38 -13.11 -24.57 13.09
N GLU A 39 -12.75 -24.38 14.34
CA GLU A 39 -11.40 -24.17 14.85
C GLU A 39 -10.43 -25.18 14.22
N GLN A 40 -9.40 -24.66 13.56
CA GLN A 40 -8.18 -25.39 13.27
C GLN A 40 -7.49 -25.72 14.59
N GLY A 41 -7.70 -26.94 15.08
CA GLY A 41 -7.12 -27.37 16.34
C GLY A 41 -7.16 -28.87 16.57
N ARG A 42 -7.10 -29.70 15.52
CA ARG A 42 -6.85 -31.14 15.70
C ARG A 42 -5.38 -31.44 15.51
N ARG A 43 -4.69 -31.54 16.65
CA ARG A 43 -3.33 -32.06 16.85
C ARG A 43 -3.14 -33.30 15.98
N ARG A 44 -2.36 -33.16 14.91
CA ARG A 44 -1.87 -34.27 14.11
C ARG A 44 -0.94 -35.07 15.01
N VAL A 45 -1.41 -36.19 15.53
CA VAL A 45 -0.55 -37.21 16.13
C VAL A 45 0.24 -37.77 14.95
N VAL A 46 1.52 -37.41 14.89
CA VAL A 46 2.47 -38.02 13.96
C VAL A 46 2.63 -39.46 14.41
N SER A 47 2.23 -40.39 13.53
CA SER A 47 2.52 -41.80 13.68
C SER A 47 4.03 -42.00 13.67
N ASP A 48 4.50 -42.57 14.77
CA ASP A 48 5.87 -43.04 14.97
C ASP A 48 6.09 -44.28 14.10
N GLN A 49 6.75 -44.10 12.96
CA GLN A 49 7.42 -45.17 12.22
C GLN A 49 8.66 -44.58 11.57
N HIS A 50 9.81 -44.77 12.23
CA HIS A 50 10.95 -45.45 11.63
C HIS A 50 11.88 -45.91 12.75
N ALA A 51 11.81 -47.20 13.02
CA ALA A 51 12.92 -47.94 13.59
C ALA A 51 14.12 -47.80 12.65
N GLY A 52 15.08 -46.99 13.07
CA GLY A 52 16.40 -46.89 12.47
C GLY A 52 17.39 -46.92 13.62
N GLU A 53 18.21 -47.96 13.66
CA GLU A 53 19.30 -48.17 14.61
C GLU A 53 20.00 -46.86 14.97
N ARG A 54 19.82 -46.42 16.21
CA ARG A 54 20.70 -45.45 16.86
C ARG A 54 22.07 -46.12 17.01
N ARG A 55 22.96 -45.91 16.03
CA ARG A 55 24.39 -46.20 16.16
C ARG A 55 25.07 -45.00 16.80
N GLU A 56 25.65 -45.23 17.97
CA GLU A 56 26.50 -44.26 18.64
C GLU A 56 27.79 -44.09 17.83
N PRO A 57 28.30 -42.86 17.65
CA PRO A 57 29.64 -42.64 17.13
C PRO A 57 30.65 -42.87 18.27
N THR A 58 31.11 -44.12 18.42
CA THR A 58 32.28 -44.43 19.24
C THR A 58 33.53 -44.01 18.46
N LEU A 59 34.07 -42.85 18.81
CA LEU A 59 35.35 -42.38 18.34
C LEU A 59 36.43 -42.86 19.33
N GLY A 60 37.22 -43.86 18.92
CA GLY A 60 38.58 -44.09 19.43
C GLY A 60 38.78 -45.27 20.38
N GLU A 61 39.32 -46.36 19.85
CA GLU A 61 40.29 -47.20 20.55
C GLU A 61 41.60 -47.13 19.73
N PRO A 62 42.73 -46.79 20.37
CA PRO A 62 43.98 -47.41 19.97
C PRO A 62 44.80 -47.86 21.18
N GLY A 63 45.04 -49.16 21.27
CA GLY A 63 46.30 -49.75 21.77
C GLY A 63 46.82 -50.64 20.64
N ASP A 64 48.09 -50.72 20.28
CA ASP A 64 49.36 -50.43 20.93
C ASP A 64 50.40 -50.14 19.84
N GLU A 65 51.21 -49.08 19.94
CA GLU A 65 52.61 -49.04 19.47
C GLU A 65 53.37 -47.89 20.20
N PRO A 66 54.66 -48.06 20.59
CA PRO A 66 55.36 -47.10 21.45
C PRO A 66 56.32 -46.20 20.66
N VAL A 67 56.15 -44.87 20.66
CA VAL A 67 57.26 -43.95 20.30
C VAL A 67 57.18 -42.60 21.04
N ALA A 68 58.25 -42.34 21.79
CA ALA A 68 58.83 -41.11 22.35
C ALA A 68 58.16 -39.72 22.18
N GLY A 69 58.15 -38.94 23.28
CA GLY A 69 58.20 -37.46 23.27
C GLY A 69 57.35 -36.76 24.34
N ASP A 70 58.00 -35.95 25.17
CA ASP A 70 57.51 -35.25 26.39
C ASP A 70 56.78 -33.90 26.07
N PRO A 71 56.39 -33.05 27.05
CA PRO A 71 55.00 -32.72 27.43
C PRO A 71 54.55 -31.29 27.03
N PHE A 72 53.26 -30.93 27.17
CA PHE A 72 52.81 -29.71 27.88
C PHE A 72 51.28 -29.51 27.91
N MET A 73 50.83 -28.87 29.00
CA MET A 73 49.46 -28.64 29.47
C MET A 73 48.58 -27.70 28.63
N GLY A 74 47.26 -27.85 28.78
CA GLY A 74 46.31 -26.74 28.60
C GLY A 74 44.84 -27.16 28.70
N GLY A 75 44.28 -27.15 29.91
CA GLY A 75 42.85 -27.37 30.14
C GLY A 75 42.00 -26.12 29.88
N ALA A 76 40.78 -26.31 29.37
CA ALA A 76 39.59 -25.48 29.63
C ALA A 76 38.36 -26.06 28.90
N GLN A 77 37.34 -26.47 29.66
CA GLN A 77 35.96 -26.64 29.18
C GLN A 77 35.17 -25.36 29.47
N PRO A 78 34.34 -24.84 28.54
CA PRO A 78 33.48 -23.69 28.81
C PRO A 78 32.20 -24.11 29.56
N GLN A 79 31.88 -23.44 30.66
CA GLN A 79 30.57 -23.48 31.33
C GLN A 79 29.68 -22.40 30.73
N GLN A 80 28.50 -22.79 30.26
CA GLN A 80 27.46 -21.88 29.77
C GLN A 80 26.15 -22.30 30.46
N GLY A 81 25.66 -21.51 31.43
CA GLY A 81 24.45 -21.91 32.18
C GLY A 81 23.94 -21.04 33.33
N GLU A 82 24.10 -19.72 33.35
CA GLU A 82 23.58 -18.88 34.48
C GLU A 82 23.00 -17.50 34.10
N LEU A 83 22.42 -17.30 32.91
CA LEU A 83 21.88 -15.98 32.52
C LEU A 83 20.34 -15.86 32.53
N GLU A 84 19.58 -16.92 32.74
CA GLU A 84 18.11 -16.87 32.62
C GLU A 84 17.34 -16.61 33.93
N ILE A 85 17.99 -16.75 35.08
CA ILE A 85 17.30 -16.70 36.38
C ILE A 85 17.24 -15.26 36.95
N GLY A 86 18.16 -14.36 36.57
CA GLY A 86 18.20 -12.98 37.07
C GLY A 86 17.20 -12.01 36.40
N LEU A 87 16.82 -12.24 35.14
CA LEU A 87 16.01 -11.28 34.37
C LEU A 87 14.53 -11.28 34.79
N ARG A 88 14.03 -12.43 35.26
CA ARG A 88 12.64 -12.57 35.70
C ARG A 88 12.39 -11.84 37.02
N GLU A 89 13.40 -11.79 37.89
CA GLU A 89 13.32 -11.12 39.19
C GLU A 89 13.43 -9.59 39.06
N GLU A 90 14.14 -9.08 38.04
CA GLU A 90 14.13 -7.65 37.69
C GLU A 90 12.80 -7.19 37.07
N LEU A 91 12.13 -8.04 36.29
CA LEU A 91 10.82 -7.72 35.68
C LEU A 91 9.67 -7.65 36.70
N GLU A 92 9.68 -8.49 37.74
CA GLU A 92 8.69 -8.40 38.82
C GLU A 92 8.87 -7.14 39.68
N ARG A 93 10.11 -6.69 39.88
CA ARG A 93 10.42 -5.45 40.61
C ARG A 93 9.96 -4.20 39.86
N LEU A 94 10.01 -4.21 38.53
CA LEU A 94 9.55 -3.12 37.66
C LEU A 94 8.01 -3.09 37.49
N GLY A 95 7.34 -4.25 37.58
CA GLY A 95 5.87 -4.32 37.57
C GLY A 95 5.21 -3.73 38.83
N ALA A 96 5.88 -3.83 39.97
CA ALA A 96 5.39 -3.35 41.26
C ALA A 96 5.38 -1.81 41.38
N THR A 97 6.24 -1.09 40.65
CA THR A 97 6.34 0.38 40.71
C THR A 97 5.36 1.13 39.80
N LEU A 98 4.76 0.45 38.82
CA LEU A 98 3.79 1.05 37.88
C LEU A 98 2.32 0.88 38.29
N SER A 99 2.04 0.05 39.29
CA SER A 99 0.67 -0.26 39.73
C SER A 99 0.15 0.66 40.86
N GLY A 100 0.96 1.64 41.31
CA GLY A 100 0.65 2.49 42.46
C GLY A 100 -0.05 3.83 42.19
N GLU A 101 -0.12 4.30 40.95
CA GLU A 101 -0.54 5.69 40.67
C GLU A 101 -1.80 5.80 39.80
N ARG A 102 -2.88 5.14 40.22
CA ARG A 102 -4.21 5.42 39.67
C ARG A 102 -5.35 5.18 40.65
N ALA A 103 -5.49 6.07 41.62
CA ALA A 103 -6.79 6.30 42.26
C ALA A 103 -6.92 7.72 42.82
N LYS A 104 -7.87 8.48 42.23
CA LYS A 104 -8.79 9.51 42.80
C LYS A 104 -8.74 10.87 42.08
N THR A 105 -9.78 11.14 41.28
CA THR A 105 -10.65 12.33 41.38
C THR A 105 -11.79 12.22 40.36
N SER A 106 -13.00 12.56 40.80
CA SER A 106 -14.28 12.41 40.10
C SER A 106 -14.94 13.76 39.78
N MET A 107 -15.44 13.87 38.53
CA MET A 107 -16.47 14.77 37.95
C MET A 107 -16.10 16.25 37.61
N PRO A 108 -16.79 16.95 36.67
CA PRO A 108 -17.97 16.57 35.87
C PRO A 108 -17.82 16.70 34.33
N ILE A 109 -18.88 16.29 33.64
CA ILE A 109 -19.07 16.12 32.19
C ILE A 109 -19.24 17.47 31.47
N ALA A 110 -18.52 17.64 30.34
CA ALA A 110 -18.76 18.65 29.30
C ALA A 110 -18.68 17.98 27.91
N PRO A 111 -19.37 18.48 26.88
CA PRO A 111 -19.90 17.67 25.80
C PRO A 111 -18.87 17.26 24.74
N LYS A 112 -19.11 16.08 24.16
CA LYS A 112 -18.35 15.44 23.08
C LYS A 112 -18.07 16.39 21.92
N ALA A 113 -16.81 16.77 21.73
CA ALA A 113 -16.32 17.26 20.46
C ALA A 113 -16.38 16.13 19.42
N LYS A 114 -17.07 16.37 18.30
CA LYS A 114 -17.10 15.46 17.14
C LYS A 114 -15.67 15.20 16.67
N PRO A 115 -15.29 13.95 16.35
CA PRO A 115 -13.97 13.67 15.79
C PRO A 115 -13.85 14.43 14.47
N ARG A 116 -12.92 15.39 14.44
CA ARG A 116 -12.50 16.07 13.22
C ARG A 116 -11.86 15.00 12.35
N GLN A 117 -12.57 14.55 11.32
CA GLN A 117 -12.09 13.57 10.35
C GLN A 117 -10.79 14.08 9.75
N GLN A 118 -9.66 13.49 10.17
CA GLN A 118 -8.43 13.63 9.42
C GLN A 118 -8.66 12.89 8.09
N PRO A 119 -8.46 13.55 6.94
CA PRO A 119 -8.61 12.87 5.66
C PRO A 119 -7.57 11.74 5.62
N LYS A 120 -8.00 10.50 5.36
CA LYS A 120 -7.07 9.38 5.25
C LYS A 120 -6.22 9.64 4.01
N LEU A 121 -4.89 9.58 4.13
CA LEU A 121 -3.97 9.76 2.99
C LEU A 121 -4.31 8.86 1.78
N ALA A 122 -4.97 7.72 2.02
CA ALA A 122 -5.46 6.81 0.99
C ALA A 122 -6.52 7.47 0.08
N ASP A 123 -7.38 8.33 0.63
CA ASP A 123 -8.43 9.04 -0.11
C ASP A 123 -7.83 10.02 -1.13
N HIS A 124 -6.60 10.49 -0.90
CA HIS A 124 -5.93 11.43 -1.80
C HIS A 124 -5.28 10.75 -3.00
N VAL A 125 -4.60 9.62 -2.76
CA VAL A 125 -4.07 8.80 -3.86
C VAL A 125 -5.23 8.33 -4.73
N ALA A 126 -6.37 7.97 -4.13
CA ALA A 126 -7.61 7.69 -4.85
C ALA A 126 -8.07 8.88 -5.73
N SER A 127 -7.90 10.13 -5.30
CA SER A 127 -8.25 11.32 -6.10
C SER A 127 -7.31 11.57 -7.27
N ILE A 128 -6.00 11.34 -7.12
CA ILE A 128 -5.03 11.43 -8.23
C ILE A 128 -5.31 10.29 -9.22
N ILE A 129 -5.56 9.09 -8.69
CA ILE A 129 -5.99 7.92 -9.46
C ILE A 129 -7.30 8.19 -10.22
N ASP A 130 -8.26 8.85 -9.59
CA ASP A 130 -9.54 9.19 -10.21
C ASP A 130 -9.34 10.23 -11.31
N ALA A 131 -8.47 11.21 -11.10
CA ALA A 131 -8.06 12.15 -12.15
C ALA A 131 -7.33 11.46 -13.31
N LEU A 132 -6.60 10.37 -13.04
CA LEU A 132 -5.98 9.53 -14.08
C LEU A 132 -6.98 8.62 -14.81
N ARG A 133 -8.13 8.31 -14.19
CA ARG A 133 -9.18 7.45 -14.73
C ARG A 133 -10.25 8.22 -15.49
N ALA A 134 -10.57 9.44 -15.05
CA ALA A 134 -11.52 10.30 -15.72
C ALA A 134 -10.94 10.73 -17.08
N PRO A 135 -11.54 10.34 -18.23
CA PRO A 135 -11.15 10.94 -19.50
C PRO A 135 -11.34 12.44 -19.37
N SER A 136 -10.40 13.21 -19.91
CA SER A 136 -10.32 14.67 -19.77
C SER A 136 -11.60 15.39 -20.21
N SER A 137 -12.62 15.43 -19.34
CA SER A 137 -13.76 16.32 -19.47
C SER A 137 -13.35 17.68 -18.93
N SER A 138 -12.58 18.40 -19.75
CA SER A 138 -12.59 19.85 -19.70
C SER A 138 -13.93 20.29 -20.28
N GLU A 139 -14.99 20.25 -19.48
CA GLU A 139 -16.29 20.83 -19.81
C GLU A 139 -16.16 22.35 -19.67
N PRO A 140 -16.22 23.14 -20.76
CA PRO A 140 -16.32 24.58 -20.65
C PRO A 140 -17.75 24.91 -20.25
N ALA A 141 -17.93 25.45 -19.04
CA ALA A 141 -19.19 26.04 -18.64
C ALA A 141 -19.63 27.08 -19.69
N PRO A 142 -20.84 26.99 -20.27
CA PRO A 142 -21.30 27.96 -21.25
C PRO A 142 -21.57 29.28 -20.51
N GLN A 143 -20.76 30.30 -20.79
CA GLN A 143 -21.06 31.67 -20.40
C GLN A 143 -22.06 32.25 -21.40
N ASP A 144 -23.20 32.70 -20.86
CA ASP A 144 -24.21 33.49 -21.54
C ASP A 144 -23.59 34.60 -22.38
N VAL A 145 -23.87 34.58 -23.69
CA VAL A 145 -23.55 35.68 -24.60
C VAL A 145 -24.74 36.64 -24.64
N SER A 146 -24.56 37.82 -24.05
CA SER A 146 -25.33 39.03 -24.43
C SER A 146 -24.41 39.91 -25.30
N PRO A 147 -24.87 40.39 -26.47
CA PRO A 147 -24.01 41.13 -27.38
C PRO A 147 -23.99 42.62 -27.01
N VAL A 148 -22.81 43.23 -27.00
CA VAL A 148 -22.65 44.69 -27.01
C VAL A 148 -21.79 45.07 -28.22
N ALA A 149 -22.25 46.11 -28.90
CA ALA A 149 -21.80 46.64 -30.17
C ALA A 149 -20.40 47.28 -30.15
N GLU A 150 -19.80 47.26 -31.34
CA GLU A 150 -18.90 48.23 -32.01
C GLU A 150 -17.75 48.93 -31.26
N GLU A 151 -16.54 48.51 -31.67
CA GLU A 151 -15.39 49.30 -32.15
C GLU A 151 -14.91 50.57 -31.42
N THR A 152 -13.64 50.54 -30.98
CA THR A 152 -12.53 51.35 -31.55
C THR A 152 -11.18 50.86 -30.96
N PRO A 153 -10.09 50.74 -31.76
CA PRO A 153 -8.84 50.12 -31.36
C PRO A 153 -7.73 51.12 -30.99
N ALA A 154 -6.97 50.84 -29.91
CA ALA A 154 -5.57 51.27 -29.73
C ALA A 154 -4.89 50.40 -28.64
N PRO A 155 -3.57 50.16 -28.75
CA PRO A 155 -2.96 48.87 -28.40
C PRO A 155 -2.41 48.84 -26.98
N ALA A 156 -3.09 48.13 -26.09
CA ALA A 156 -2.42 47.50 -24.95
C ALA A 156 -2.13 46.06 -25.36
N ALA A 157 -0.91 45.80 -25.82
CA ALA A 157 -0.39 44.45 -25.91
C ALA A 157 -0.34 43.89 -24.48
N ALA A 158 -1.46 43.32 -24.06
CA ALA A 158 -1.57 42.50 -22.88
C ALA A 158 -0.50 41.42 -23.02
N THR A 159 0.41 41.41 -22.05
CA THR A 159 1.11 40.21 -21.62
C THR A 159 0.10 39.08 -21.58
N ALA A 160 0.15 38.23 -22.60
CA ALA A 160 -0.47 36.92 -22.56
C ALA A 160 0.07 36.26 -21.29
N ALA A 161 -0.78 36.13 -20.29
CA ALA A 161 -0.50 35.34 -19.12
C ALA A 161 -0.25 33.92 -19.63
N SER A 162 1.02 33.57 -19.78
CA SER A 162 1.45 32.22 -20.08
C SER A 162 0.93 31.35 -18.95
N ALA A 163 -0.11 30.56 -19.24
CA ALA A 163 -0.40 29.39 -18.43
C ALA A 163 0.92 28.62 -18.28
N PRO A 164 1.33 28.23 -17.06
CA PRO A 164 2.59 27.53 -16.87
C PRO A 164 2.60 26.34 -17.82
N GLN A 165 3.63 26.26 -18.68
CA GLN A 165 3.80 25.17 -19.63
C GLN A 165 3.91 23.87 -18.82
N ARG A 166 2.78 23.17 -18.66
CA ARG A 166 2.77 21.84 -18.08
C ARG A 166 3.51 20.94 -19.06
N SER A 167 4.54 20.26 -18.58
CA SER A 167 5.28 19.30 -19.37
C SER A 167 4.34 18.15 -19.78
N ASP A 168 4.33 17.78 -21.05
CA ASP A 168 3.63 16.57 -21.53
C ASP A 168 4.40 15.28 -21.23
N LEU A 169 5.57 15.38 -20.59
CA LEU A 169 6.41 14.26 -20.24
C LEU A 169 5.72 13.32 -19.24
N GLY A 170 5.58 12.04 -19.57
CA GLY A 170 4.90 11.07 -18.69
C GLY A 170 3.38 11.18 -18.71
N ARG A 171 2.83 11.96 -19.66
CA ARG A 171 1.40 11.93 -19.96
C ARG A 171 1.01 10.57 -20.50
N ARG A 172 0.00 9.95 -19.90
CA ARG A 172 -0.57 8.70 -20.41
C ARG A 172 -1.36 8.96 -21.70
N PRO A 173 -1.24 8.09 -22.72
CA PRO A 173 -2.15 8.11 -23.87
C PRO A 173 -3.61 7.93 -23.44
N PRO A 174 -4.54 8.82 -23.83
CA PRO A 174 -5.93 8.79 -23.37
C PRO A 174 -6.71 7.54 -23.86
N GLN A 175 -6.14 6.79 -24.80
CA GLN A 175 -6.74 5.57 -25.35
C GLN A 175 -6.53 4.33 -24.47
N LEU A 176 -5.59 4.34 -23.52
CA LEU A 176 -5.38 3.20 -22.61
C LEU A 176 -6.33 3.31 -21.40
N PRO A 177 -7.30 2.39 -21.24
CA PRO A 177 -8.17 2.39 -20.07
C PRO A 177 -7.39 2.00 -18.81
N VAL A 178 -7.79 2.56 -17.66
CA VAL A 178 -7.20 2.20 -16.36
C VAL A 178 -8.00 1.07 -15.74
N GLU A 179 -7.54 -0.17 -15.94
CA GLU A 179 -8.21 -1.37 -15.44
C GLU A 179 -7.80 -1.70 -14.00
N ARG A 180 -6.50 -1.60 -13.71
CA ARG A 180 -5.95 -1.91 -12.39
C ARG A 180 -4.85 -0.92 -11.99
N ILE A 181 -4.68 -0.73 -10.69
CA ILE A 181 -3.65 0.14 -10.13
C ILE A 181 -2.93 -0.62 -9.02
N VAL A 182 -1.61 -0.51 -9.01
CA VAL A 182 -0.74 -1.09 -7.97
C VAL A 182 0.00 0.06 -7.31
N THR A 183 -0.03 0.12 -5.98
CA THR A 183 0.51 1.23 -5.20
C THR A 183 1.54 0.75 -4.19
N LEU A 184 2.61 1.52 -4.02
CA LEU A 184 3.57 1.42 -2.92
C LEU A 184 3.77 2.80 -2.29
N PHE A 185 4.23 2.83 -1.04
CA PHE A 185 4.58 4.08 -0.37
C PHE A 185 6.03 4.05 0.08
N VAL A 186 6.68 5.21 0.02
CA VAL A 186 7.96 5.43 0.71
C VAL A 186 7.74 6.52 1.73
N VAL A 187 7.88 6.17 3.01
CA VAL A 187 7.64 7.08 4.13
C VAL A 187 8.91 7.32 4.93
N ALA A 188 9.01 8.50 5.54
CA ALA A 188 10.07 8.80 6.49
C ALA A 188 9.94 7.92 7.75
N ARG A 189 11.07 7.52 8.32
CA ARG A 189 11.12 6.78 9.59
C ARG A 189 10.77 7.67 10.77
N ASP A 190 10.36 7.05 11.88
CA ASP A 190 10.15 7.68 13.19
C ASP A 190 9.20 8.90 13.19
N GLY A 191 8.24 8.94 12.25
CA GLY A 191 7.33 10.08 12.11
C GLY A 191 7.99 11.35 11.57
N GLY A 192 9.21 11.23 11.04
CA GLY A 192 9.94 12.29 10.36
C GLY A 192 9.27 12.76 9.08
N ARG A 193 9.95 13.67 8.37
CA ARG A 193 9.47 14.22 7.09
C ARG A 193 10.65 14.38 6.15
N PHE A 194 10.43 14.07 4.89
CA PHE A 194 11.39 14.34 3.83
C PHE A 194 11.41 15.84 3.49
N HIS A 195 12.61 16.34 3.22
CA HIS A 195 12.87 17.70 2.74
C HIS A 195 12.70 17.74 1.21
N GLY A 196 12.12 18.82 0.67
CA GLY A 196 11.89 18.94 -0.78
C GLY A 196 13.14 18.80 -1.64
N PRO A 197 14.21 19.59 -1.40
CA PRO A 197 15.49 19.43 -2.08
C PRO A 197 16.05 18.01 -2.07
N ASP A 198 16.03 17.33 -0.92
CA ASP A 198 16.52 15.95 -0.81
C ASP A 198 15.69 14.98 -1.65
N LEU A 199 14.37 15.19 -1.68
CA LEU A 199 13.45 14.42 -2.54
C LEU A 199 13.80 14.57 -4.00
N VAL A 200 14.02 15.79 -4.50
CA VAL A 200 14.36 16.05 -5.91
C VAL A 200 15.63 15.30 -6.29
N VAL A 201 16.68 15.47 -5.49
CA VAL A 201 17.96 14.80 -5.71
C VAL A 201 17.80 13.28 -5.66
N ALA A 202 17.02 12.76 -4.72
CA ALA A 202 16.78 11.33 -4.60
C ALA A 202 15.96 10.78 -5.77
N THR A 203 14.94 11.49 -6.24
CA THR A 203 14.12 11.08 -7.39
C THR A 203 14.93 11.08 -8.68
N GLU A 204 15.76 12.10 -8.92
CA GLU A 204 16.64 12.16 -10.08
C GLU A 204 17.69 11.03 -10.05
N LYS A 205 18.31 10.79 -8.89
CA LYS A 205 19.25 9.66 -8.69
C LYS A 205 18.58 8.30 -8.86
N ALA A 206 17.27 8.22 -8.65
CA ALA A 206 16.48 7.00 -8.88
C ALA A 206 16.02 6.87 -10.35
N GLY A 207 16.39 7.81 -11.23
CA GLY A 207 16.04 7.79 -12.66
C GLY A 207 14.59 8.16 -12.93
N LEU A 208 13.99 8.99 -12.08
CA LEU A 208 12.65 9.54 -12.29
C LEU A 208 12.75 10.93 -12.90
N GLU A 209 11.83 11.23 -13.80
CA GLU A 209 11.77 12.53 -14.48
C GLU A 209 10.52 13.31 -14.06
N PHE A 210 10.67 14.60 -13.80
CA PHE A 210 9.55 15.48 -13.47
C PHE A 210 8.73 15.82 -14.73
N GLY A 211 7.41 15.71 -14.67
CA GLY A 211 6.58 15.84 -15.86
C GLY A 211 5.13 16.25 -15.61
N ASP A 212 4.24 15.58 -16.34
CA ASP A 212 2.80 15.83 -16.34
C ASP A 212 2.23 15.80 -14.92
N MET A 213 1.15 16.55 -14.70
CA MET A 213 0.50 16.70 -13.39
C MET A 213 1.39 17.26 -12.26
N GLY A 214 2.63 17.67 -12.56
CA GLY A 214 3.60 18.13 -11.56
C GLY A 214 4.07 16.99 -10.64
N ILE A 215 4.16 15.77 -11.18
CA ILE A 215 4.66 14.59 -10.46
C ILE A 215 5.85 13.99 -11.20
N TYR A 216 6.48 12.98 -10.60
CA TYR A 216 7.60 12.28 -11.21
C TYR A 216 7.13 11.02 -11.95
N HIS A 217 7.80 10.68 -13.04
CA HIS A 217 7.46 9.55 -13.88
C HIS A 217 8.70 8.73 -14.19
N ARG A 218 8.53 7.40 -14.26
CA ARG A 218 9.50 6.52 -14.92
C ARG A 218 8.98 6.20 -16.30
N LEU A 219 9.76 6.54 -17.33
CA LEU A 219 9.41 6.31 -18.73
C LEU A 219 10.14 5.09 -19.26
N VAL A 220 9.65 4.55 -20.38
CA VAL A 220 10.40 3.56 -21.14
C VAL A 220 11.54 4.24 -21.87
N ASP A 221 12.75 3.70 -21.73
CA ASP A 221 13.95 4.28 -22.36
C ASP A 221 13.77 4.39 -23.88
N GLY A 222 13.95 5.61 -24.39
CA GLY A 222 13.79 5.92 -25.81
C GLY A 222 12.37 5.91 -26.36
N LYS A 223 11.34 5.69 -25.52
CA LYS A 223 9.91 5.64 -25.93
C LYS A 223 9.02 6.42 -24.97
N ARG A 224 9.18 7.75 -24.95
CA ARG A 224 8.45 8.65 -24.03
C ARG A 224 6.97 8.76 -24.37
N GLU A 225 6.61 8.54 -25.64
CA GLU A 225 5.26 8.62 -26.20
C GLU A 225 4.33 7.50 -25.74
N LEU A 226 4.88 6.37 -25.27
CA LEU A 226 4.07 5.27 -24.72
C LEU A 226 3.48 5.61 -23.34
N GLY A 227 3.98 6.68 -22.72
CA GLY A 227 3.61 7.07 -21.37
C GLY A 227 4.48 6.41 -20.29
N PRO A 228 4.11 6.60 -19.01
CA PRO A 228 4.92 6.16 -17.89
C PRO A 228 4.73 4.67 -17.60
N ILE A 229 5.82 4.00 -17.22
CA ILE A 229 5.80 2.68 -16.58
C ILE A 229 5.09 2.81 -15.22
N PHE A 230 5.50 3.80 -14.43
CA PHE A 230 4.88 4.16 -13.15
C PHE A 230 5.14 5.64 -12.83
N SER A 231 4.39 6.18 -11.87
CA SER A 231 4.51 7.57 -11.44
C SER A 231 4.63 7.68 -9.92
N VAL A 232 5.19 8.80 -9.44
CA VAL A 232 5.46 9.08 -8.04
C VAL A 232 4.91 10.45 -7.68
N ALA A 233 3.94 10.45 -6.76
CA ALA A 233 3.27 11.64 -6.28
C ALA A 233 3.57 11.90 -4.80
N ASN A 234 3.41 13.15 -4.38
CA ASN A 234 3.48 13.54 -2.98
C ASN A 234 2.27 12.99 -2.21
N MET A 235 2.49 12.50 -0.99
CA MET A 235 1.42 12.02 -0.12
C MET A 235 0.53 13.14 0.44
N LEU A 236 1.01 14.38 0.48
CA LEU A 236 0.23 15.54 0.90
C LEU A 236 -0.60 16.10 -0.26
N LYS A 237 -1.82 16.55 0.02
CA LYS A 237 -2.64 17.29 -0.95
C LYS A 237 -1.91 18.58 -1.35
N PRO A 238 -1.87 18.94 -2.64
CA PRO A 238 -2.58 18.35 -3.78
C PRO A 238 -1.91 17.12 -4.44
N GLY A 239 -0.74 16.70 -4.00
CA GLY A 239 -0.02 15.52 -4.51
C GLY A 239 1.01 15.81 -5.58
N ASN A 240 1.09 17.05 -6.06
CA ASN A 240 2.18 17.51 -6.92
C ASN A 240 3.38 18.00 -6.10
N PHE A 241 4.49 18.20 -6.80
CA PHE A 241 5.67 18.88 -6.31
C PHE A 241 5.75 20.27 -6.93
N ASP A 242 5.65 21.29 -6.07
CA ASP A 242 5.87 22.68 -6.48
C ASP A 242 7.37 22.99 -6.45
N LEU A 243 8.01 22.92 -7.63
CA LEU A 243 9.45 23.18 -7.79
C LEU A 243 9.84 24.60 -7.35
N ALA A 244 8.92 25.57 -7.36
CA ALA A 244 9.21 26.93 -6.91
C ALA A 244 9.25 27.06 -5.38
N ARG A 245 8.68 26.11 -4.64
CA ARG A 245 8.56 26.14 -3.16
C ARG A 245 9.16 24.91 -2.48
N LEU A 246 10.13 24.27 -3.13
CA LEU A 246 10.78 23.06 -2.64
C LEU A 246 11.42 23.21 -1.26
N ASP A 247 12.06 24.34 -0.97
CA ASP A 247 12.79 24.53 0.30
C ASP A 247 11.88 24.41 1.52
N ALA A 248 10.63 24.87 1.39
CA ALA A 248 9.62 24.78 2.43
C ALA A 248 8.85 23.44 2.43
N LEU A 249 9.03 22.60 1.42
CA LEU A 249 8.31 21.33 1.30
C LEU A 249 8.77 20.36 2.38
N ARG A 250 7.81 19.89 3.18
CA ARG A 250 7.99 18.83 4.18
C ARG A 250 6.88 17.80 4.06
N THR A 251 7.21 16.61 3.59
CA THR A 251 6.22 15.55 3.37
C THR A 251 6.52 14.30 4.21
N PRO A 252 5.50 13.63 4.78
CA PRO A 252 5.69 12.34 5.43
C PRO A 252 6.15 11.23 4.45
N GLY A 253 5.96 11.42 3.15
CA GLY A 253 6.39 10.43 2.16
C GLY A 253 5.88 10.70 0.75
N VAL A 254 6.12 9.71 -0.12
CA VAL A 254 5.66 9.71 -1.52
C VAL A 254 4.94 8.40 -1.83
N SER A 255 4.02 8.46 -2.78
CA SER A 255 3.26 7.31 -3.28
C SER A 255 3.70 6.97 -4.69
N PHE A 256 4.16 5.74 -4.88
CA PHE A 256 4.40 5.13 -6.17
C PHE A 256 3.12 4.47 -6.62
N PHE A 257 2.72 4.70 -7.87
CA PHE A 257 1.62 3.96 -8.45
C PHE A 257 1.93 3.63 -9.91
N MET A 258 1.63 2.40 -10.29
CA MET A 258 1.57 1.99 -11.68
C MET A 258 0.15 1.61 -12.02
N THR A 259 -0.18 1.79 -13.28
CA THR A 259 -1.54 1.64 -13.76
C THR A 259 -1.49 0.72 -14.96
N LEU A 260 -2.35 -0.29 -14.95
CA LEU A 260 -2.41 -1.35 -15.94
C LEU A 260 -3.62 -1.14 -16.86
N PRO A 261 -3.47 -1.33 -18.19
CA PRO A 261 -2.25 -1.74 -18.88
C PRO A 261 -1.16 -0.66 -18.85
N ALA A 262 0.09 -1.09 -18.63
CA ALA A 262 1.26 -0.24 -18.72
C ALA A 262 1.93 -0.44 -20.09
N PRO A 263 2.89 0.42 -20.48
CA PRO A 263 3.69 0.23 -21.70
C PRO A 263 4.52 -1.07 -21.74
N LEU A 264 4.66 -1.71 -20.59
CA LEU A 264 5.37 -2.97 -20.38
C LEU A 264 4.41 -3.97 -19.72
N PRO A 265 4.68 -5.28 -19.83
CA PRO A 265 4.01 -6.30 -19.02
C PRO A 265 3.97 -5.91 -17.53
N ALA A 266 2.91 -6.26 -16.83
CA ALA A 266 2.69 -5.83 -15.46
C ALA A 266 3.83 -6.31 -14.53
N LEU A 267 4.35 -7.51 -14.77
CA LEU A 267 5.51 -8.03 -14.05
C LEU A 267 6.77 -7.19 -14.29
N ASP A 268 7.07 -6.83 -15.53
CA ASP A 268 8.25 -6.03 -15.87
C ASP A 268 8.15 -4.60 -15.32
N ALA A 269 6.95 -4.01 -15.37
CA ALA A 269 6.68 -2.71 -14.76
C ALA A 269 6.90 -2.74 -13.24
N TRP A 270 6.52 -3.84 -12.57
CA TRP A 270 6.79 -4.06 -11.15
C TRP A 270 8.27 -4.24 -10.85
N ASP A 271 8.99 -5.01 -11.67
CA ASP A 271 10.43 -5.24 -11.53
C ASP A 271 11.24 -3.96 -11.81
N ALA A 272 10.66 -2.97 -12.50
CA ALA A 272 11.19 -1.61 -12.58
C ALA A 272 10.82 -0.74 -11.36
N MET A 273 9.58 -0.84 -10.87
CA MET A 273 9.05 0.00 -9.79
C MET A 273 9.66 -0.34 -8.42
N LEU A 274 9.72 -1.63 -8.06
CA LEU A 274 10.14 -2.07 -6.73
C LEU A 274 11.59 -1.66 -6.39
N PRO A 275 12.61 -1.91 -7.24
CA PRO A 275 13.97 -1.47 -6.96
C PRO A 275 14.09 0.05 -6.88
N THR A 276 13.30 0.78 -7.70
CA THR A 276 13.28 2.25 -7.67
C THR A 276 12.72 2.76 -6.34
N ALA A 277 11.65 2.17 -5.83
CA ALA A 277 11.08 2.53 -4.52
C ALA A 277 12.04 2.20 -3.37
N GLN A 278 12.69 1.03 -3.41
CA GLN A 278 13.71 0.65 -2.43
C GLN A 278 14.90 1.61 -2.45
N ARG A 279 15.40 1.95 -3.64
CA ARG A 279 16.49 2.91 -3.83
C ARG A 279 16.13 4.30 -3.28
N LEU A 280 14.91 4.78 -3.56
CA LEU A 280 14.46 6.06 -3.03
C LEU A 280 14.38 6.03 -1.49
N ALA A 281 13.89 4.93 -0.91
CA ALA A 281 13.87 4.75 0.53
C ALA A 281 15.28 4.75 1.13
N GLU A 282 16.26 4.09 0.50
CA GLU A 282 17.67 4.14 0.94
C GLU A 282 18.25 5.55 0.90
N LEU A 283 18.00 6.29 -0.19
CA LEU A 283 18.54 7.65 -0.36
C LEU A 283 17.97 8.66 0.64
N LEU A 284 16.76 8.42 1.14
CA LEU A 284 16.03 9.32 2.05
C LEU A 284 15.93 8.79 3.49
N ASP A 285 16.59 7.68 3.80
CA ASP A 285 16.44 6.95 5.08
C ASP A 285 14.97 6.67 5.45
N GLY A 286 14.21 6.21 4.46
CA GLY A 286 12.80 5.88 4.56
C GLY A 286 12.51 4.39 4.75
N GLN A 287 11.23 4.05 4.65
CA GLN A 287 10.73 2.68 4.61
C GLN A 287 9.71 2.52 3.48
N VAL A 288 9.79 1.40 2.77
CA VAL A 288 8.81 1.01 1.75
C VAL A 288 7.64 0.30 2.41
N LEU A 289 6.43 0.76 2.14
CA LEU A 289 5.19 0.18 2.61
C LEU A 289 4.31 -0.29 1.45
N ASP A 290 3.47 -1.29 1.71
CA ASP A 290 2.43 -1.74 0.80
C ASP A 290 1.15 -0.86 0.86
N GLU A 291 0.13 -1.24 0.08
CA GLU A 291 -1.15 -0.54 0.03
C GLU A 291 -1.88 -0.44 1.39
N GLU A 292 -1.64 -1.39 2.28
CA GLU A 292 -2.20 -1.44 3.64
C GLU A 292 -1.35 -0.67 4.65
N ARG A 293 -0.24 -0.05 4.20
CA ARG A 293 0.76 0.66 5.01
C ARG A 293 1.56 -0.27 5.93
N ASN A 294 1.67 -1.54 5.57
CA ASN A 294 2.56 -2.48 6.24
C ASN A 294 3.94 -2.44 5.59
N ALA A 295 4.99 -2.69 6.38
CA ALA A 295 6.35 -2.79 5.86
C ALA A 295 6.45 -3.86 4.76
N LEU A 296 7.06 -3.49 3.64
CA LEU A 296 7.09 -4.36 2.46
C LEU A 296 8.07 -5.54 2.66
N GLY A 297 7.53 -6.68 3.10
CA GLY A 297 8.28 -7.91 3.31
C GLY A 297 8.36 -8.81 2.06
N ARG A 298 9.28 -9.80 2.10
CA ARG A 298 9.49 -10.77 1.00
C ARG A 298 8.23 -11.53 0.59
N GLN A 299 7.42 -11.95 1.56
CA GLN A 299 6.15 -12.66 1.30
C GLN A 299 5.16 -11.77 0.53
N ARG A 300 5.04 -10.49 0.92
CA ARG A 300 4.15 -9.54 0.24
C ARG A 300 4.63 -9.24 -1.18
N ILE A 301 5.94 -9.07 -1.38
CA ILE A 301 6.54 -8.91 -2.72
C ILE A 301 6.22 -10.12 -3.61
N ALA A 302 6.43 -11.34 -3.11
CA ALA A 302 6.11 -12.56 -3.86
C ALA A 302 4.62 -12.62 -4.23
N HIS A 303 3.74 -12.28 -3.28
CA HIS A 303 2.30 -12.25 -3.51
C HIS A 303 1.88 -11.26 -4.60
N ILE A 304 2.37 -10.01 -4.55
CA ILE A 304 2.07 -9.00 -5.57
C ILE A 304 2.56 -9.47 -6.94
N ARG A 305 3.77 -10.02 -7.00
CA ARG A 305 4.36 -10.53 -8.23
C ARG A 305 3.53 -11.66 -8.86
N ASP A 306 3.03 -12.58 -8.05
CA ASP A 306 2.16 -13.67 -8.53
C ASP A 306 0.79 -13.17 -9.00
N GLN A 307 0.24 -12.14 -8.36
CA GLN A 307 -0.98 -11.47 -8.85
C GLN A 307 -0.76 -10.78 -10.20
N LEU A 308 0.40 -10.17 -10.42
CA LEU A 308 0.73 -9.50 -11.68
C LEU A 308 0.96 -10.50 -12.81
N ARG A 309 1.63 -11.62 -12.52
CA ARG A 309 1.72 -12.76 -13.45
C ARG A 309 0.36 -13.31 -13.83
N GLY A 310 -0.56 -13.39 -12.87
CA GLY A 310 -1.96 -13.77 -13.15
C GLY A 310 -2.63 -12.78 -14.08
N TRP A 311 -2.48 -11.49 -13.79
CA TRP A 311 -3.02 -10.41 -14.63
C TRP A 311 -2.47 -10.48 -16.06
N ASP A 312 -1.15 -10.62 -16.25
CA ASP A 312 -0.54 -10.70 -17.58
C ASP A 312 -1.12 -11.88 -18.39
N ARG A 313 -1.22 -13.08 -17.79
CA ARG A 313 -1.82 -14.25 -18.47
C ARG A 313 -3.27 -14.03 -18.90
N ASP A 314 -4.06 -13.37 -18.07
CA ASP A 314 -5.48 -13.10 -18.36
C ASP A 314 -5.68 -12.04 -19.47
N HIS A 315 -4.65 -11.21 -19.74
CA HIS A 315 -4.71 -10.13 -20.73
C HIS A 315 -3.98 -10.49 -22.03
N GLU A 316 -2.89 -11.26 -21.99
CA GLU A 316 -2.25 -11.85 -23.18
C GLU A 316 -3.23 -12.75 -23.96
N GLY A 317 -4.09 -13.50 -23.25
CA GLY A 317 -5.09 -14.36 -23.87
C GLY A 317 -6.19 -13.61 -24.65
N LYS A 318 -6.36 -12.30 -24.44
CA LYS A 318 -7.35 -11.46 -25.14
C LYS A 318 -6.79 -10.82 -26.41
N GLU A 319 -5.47 -10.69 -26.54
CA GLU A 319 -4.80 -10.03 -27.66
C GLU A 319 -4.42 -10.99 -28.79
N ILE A 320 -4.87 -12.25 -28.74
CA ILE A 320 -4.77 -13.18 -29.87
C ILE A 320 -5.72 -12.71 -30.97
N ILE A 321 -5.24 -11.76 -31.78
CA ILE A 321 -5.79 -11.45 -33.09
C ILE A 321 -5.68 -12.75 -33.89
N PHE A 322 -6.80 -13.45 -34.03
CA PHE A 322 -6.94 -14.52 -35.00
C PHE A 322 -6.67 -13.90 -36.38
N GLY A 323 -5.45 -14.09 -36.87
CA GLY A 323 -5.04 -13.69 -38.21
C GLY A 323 -5.97 -14.32 -39.24
N ARG A 324 -6.62 -13.44 -40.00
CA ARG A 324 -7.34 -13.69 -41.25
C ARG A 324 -6.40 -14.29 -42.29
#